data_AF-A0A2V5QYB7-F1
#
_entry.id   AF-A0A2V5QYB7-F1
#
_cell.length_a   1.000
_cell.length_b   1.000
_cell.length_c   1.000
_cell.angle_alpha   90.00
_cell.angle_beta   90.00
_cell.angle_gamma   90.00
#
_symmetry.space_group_name_H-M   'P 1'
#
loop_
_entity.id
_entity.type
_entity.pdbx_description
1 polymer ?
#
loop_
_entity_poly.entity_id
_entity_poly.type
_entity_poly.pdbx_seq_one_letter_code
_entity_poly.pdbx_strand_id
1 'polypeptide(L)' 'MTYEALFYDGWADVPAYYLIDGIQGRTAEDALANNLDRLVQAARESLNLPSEIVPDRRIKQSIYVVRSDGLVSPRE' A
#
# COMPACT_ATOMS: atom_id res chain seq x y z
N MET A 1 15.55 6.41 3.29
CA MET A 1 15.48 5.22 2.41
C MET A 1 14.12 5.22 1.73
N THR A 2 14.02 4.64 0.54
CA THR A 2 12.75 4.54 -0.19
C THR A 2 12.15 3.14 0.00
N TYR A 3 10.84 3.11 0.20
CA TYR A 3 10.04 1.92 0.35
C TYR A 3 8.89 1.98 -0.65
N GLU A 4 8.44 0.82 -1.10
CA GLU A 4 7.24 0.66 -1.89
C GLU A 4 6.09 0.23 -0.99
N ALA A 5 4.95 0.90 -1.15
CA ALA A 5 3.73 0.59 -0.44
C ALA A 5 2.83 -0.30 -1.31
N LEU A 6 2.51 -1.48 -0.77
CA LEU A 6 1.63 -2.45 -1.38
C LEU A 6 0.31 -2.48 -0.63
N PHE A 7 -0.80 -2.52 -1.37
CA PHE A 7 -2.12 -2.79 -0.82
C PHE A 7 -2.56 -4.19 -1.22
N TYR A 8 -2.94 -5.00 -0.23
CA TYR A 8 -3.50 -6.33 -0.47
C TYR A 8 -5.03 -6.26 -0.59
N ASP A 9 -5.55 -6.47 -1.79
CA ASP A 9 -6.98 -6.69 -1.99
C ASP A 9 -7.30 -8.17 -1.82
N GLY A 10 -7.66 -8.56 -0.59
CA GLY A 10 -8.01 -9.93 -0.24
C GLY A 10 -9.47 -10.30 -0.50
N TRP A 11 -10.30 -9.40 -1.01
CA TRP A 11 -11.74 -9.60 -1.17
C TRP A 11 -12.22 -9.51 -2.62
N ALA A 12 -11.37 -9.09 -3.55
CA ALA A 12 -11.61 -9.29 -4.98
C ALA A 12 -11.75 -10.77 -5.33
N ASP A 13 -12.43 -11.05 -6.45
CA ASP A 13 -12.58 -12.42 -6.99
C ASP A 13 -11.22 -13.12 -7.18
N VAL A 14 -10.19 -12.34 -7.49
CA VAL A 14 -8.78 -12.78 -7.52
C VAL A 14 -7.97 -11.90 -6.58
N PRO A 15 -7.56 -12.41 -5.41
CA PRO A 15 -6.74 -11.64 -4.47
C PRO A 15 -5.41 -11.23 -5.06
N ALA A 16 -5.01 -9.97 -4.86
CA ALA A 16 -3.78 -9.42 -5.43
C ALA A 16 -3.14 -8.34 -4.56
N TYR A 17 -1.83 -8.15 -4.74
CA TYR A 17 -1.10 -7.00 -4.21
C TYR A 17 -0.98 -5.94 -5.29
N TYR A 18 -1.34 -4.70 -4.95
CA TYR A 18 -1.23 -3.53 -5.81
C TYR A 18 -0.15 -2.60 -5.27
N LEU A 19 0.79 -2.19 -6.12
CA LEU A 19 1.70 -1.10 -5.81
C LEU A 19 0.93 0.21 -5.88
N ILE A 20 0.78 0.89 -4.74
CA ILE A 20 -0.04 2.11 -4.62
C ILE A 20 0.80 3.38 -4.53
N ASP A 21 2.04 3.30 -4.01
CA ASP A 21 2.89 4.48 -3.84
C ASP A 21 4.35 4.14 -3.51
N GLY A 22 5.24 5.13 -3.68
CA GLY A 22 6.59 5.15 -3.13
C GLY A 22 6.67 6.08 -1.93
N ILE A 23 7.23 5.62 -0.81
CA ILE A 23 7.32 6.38 0.44
C ILE A 23 8.76 6.45 0.94
N GLN A 24 9.07 7.48 1.73
CA GLN A 24 10.39 7.64 2.36
C GLN A 24 10.31 7.47 3.87
N GLY A 25 11.37 6.91 4.46
CA GLY A 25 11.56 6.84 5.90
C GLY A 25 12.95 6.34 6.30
N ARG A 26 13.24 6.39 7.60
CA ARG A 26 14.49 5.88 8.18
C ARG A 26 14.46 4.36 8.33
N THR A 27 13.34 3.84 8.81
CA THR A 27 13.00 2.40 8.85
C THR A 27 11.68 2.15 8.12
N ALA A 28 11.30 0.90 7.92
CA ALA A 28 10.02 0.56 7.30
C ALA A 28 8.83 1.03 8.16
N GLU A 29 8.93 0.86 9.48
CA GLU A 29 7.92 1.28 10.44
C GLU A 29 7.77 2.81 10.48
N ASP A 30 8.89 3.54 10.47
CA ASP A 30 8.92 5.01 10.39
C ASP A 30 8.33 5.51 9.07
N ALA A 31 8.67 4.87 7.95
CA ALA A 31 8.08 5.19 6.65
C ALA A 31 6.56 4.98 6.64
N LEU A 32 6.10 3.84 7.13
CA LEU A 32 4.68 3.50 7.21
C LEU A 32 3.93 4.47 8.13
N ALA A 33 4.41 4.69 9.36
CA ALA A 33 3.75 5.54 10.34
C ALA A 33 3.58 6.99 9.86
N ASN A 34 4.60 7.54 9.19
CA ASN A 34 4.59 8.92 8.70
C ASN A 34 3.75 9.12 7.42
N ASN A 35 3.39 8.04 6.72
CA ASN A 35 2.69 8.11 5.43
C ASN A 35 1.33 7.42 5.44
N LEU A 36 0.90 6.79 6.54
CA LEU A 36 -0.25 5.87 6.54
C LEU A 36 -1.55 6.49 6.02
N ASP A 37 -1.90 7.71 6.44
CA ASP A 37 -3.14 8.36 5.98
C ASP A 37 -3.10 8.71 4.49
N ARG A 38 -1.93 9.13 3.98
CA ARG A 38 -1.72 9.35 2.55
C ARG A 38 -1.85 8.05 1.76
N LEU A 39 -1.30 6.95 2.27
CA LEU A 39 -1.40 5.63 1.64
C LEU A 39 -2.83 5.08 1.61
N VAL A 40 -3.64 5.38 2.63
CA VAL A 40 -5.07 5.04 2.61
C VAL A 40 -5.79 5.76 1.48
N GLN A 41 -5.51 7.05 1.28
CA GLN A 41 -6.08 7.80 0.15
C GLN A 41 -5.58 7.26 -1.19
N ALA A 42 -4.28 6.98 -1.33
CA ALA A 42 -3.71 6.40 -2.54
C ALA A 42 -4.35 5.06 -2.92
N ALA A 43 -4.56 4.16 -1.94
CA ALA A 43 -5.27 2.89 -2.17
C ALA A 43 -6.72 3.12 -2.60
N ARG A 44 -7.42 4.06 -1.95
CA ARG A 44 -8.82 4.40 -2.24
C ARG A 44 -8.99 4.93 -3.66
N GLU A 45 -8.13 5.86 -4.06
CA GLU A 45 -8.14 6.47 -5.40
C GLU A 45 -7.75 5.44 -6.48
N SER A 46 -6.69 4.67 -6.24
CA SER A 46 -6.18 3.69 -7.23
C SER A 46 -7.18 2.58 -7.54
N LEU A 47 -7.95 2.16 -6.55
CA LEU A 47 -8.87 1.02 -6.65
C LEU A 47 -10.35 1.44 -6.60
N ASN A 48 -10.63 2.74 -6.61
CA ASN A 48 -11.97 3.33 -6.51
C ASN A 48 -12.81 2.70 -5.38
N LEU A 49 -12.21 2.55 -4.19
CA LEU A 49 -12.85 1.88 -3.05
C LEU A 49 -13.92 2.81 -2.43
N PRO A 50 -15.20 2.43 -2.34
CA PRO A 50 -16.22 3.26 -1.72
C PRO A 50 -16.01 3.33 -0.20
N SER A 51 -16.08 4.53 0.39
CA SER A 51 -15.88 4.74 1.84
C SER A 51 -16.97 4.08 2.70
N GLU A 52 -18.16 3.94 2.15
CA GLU A 52 -19.31 3.30 2.81
C GLU A 52 -19.15 1.77 2.90
N ILE A 53 -18.38 1.16 1.99
CA ILE A 53 -18.20 -0.29 1.89
C ILE A 53 -16.87 -0.70 2.52
N VAL A 54 -15.81 0.07 2.27
CA VAL A 54 -14.45 -0.24 2.72
C VAL A 54 -13.98 0.84 3.69
N PRO A 55 -14.03 0.58 5.01
CA PRO A 55 -13.61 1.54 6.02
C PRO A 55 -12.09 1.68 6.05
N ASP A 56 -11.59 2.88 6.36
CA ASP A 56 -10.15 3.19 6.40
C ASP A 56 -9.34 2.23 7.27
N ARG A 57 -9.90 1.79 8.41
CA ARG A 57 -9.24 0.80 9.29
C ARG A 57 -8.88 -0.47 8.53
N ARG A 58 -9.74 -0.94 7.64
CA ARG A 58 -9.50 -2.16 6.84
C ARG A 58 -8.41 -1.91 5.80
N ILE A 59 -8.40 -0.74 5.19
CA ILE A 59 -7.33 -0.33 4.26
C ILE A 59 -5.99 -0.29 4.99
N LYS A 60 -5.92 0.37 6.16
CA LYS A 60 -4.71 0.46 7.00
C LYS A 60 -4.13 -0.91 7.36
N GLN A 61 -4.99 -1.88 7.68
CA GLN A 61 -4.58 -3.24 8.02
C GLN A 61 -4.11 -4.08 6.82
N SER A 62 -4.34 -3.61 5.60
CA SER A 62 -4.00 -4.30 4.35
C SER A 62 -2.85 -3.63 3.60
N ILE A 63 -2.22 -2.62 4.19
CA ILE A 63 -1.05 -1.93 3.65
C ILE A 63 0.22 -2.60 4.19
N TYR A 64 1.13 -2.92 3.28
CA TYR A 64 2.44 -3.46 3.56
C TYR A 64 3.49 -2.57 2.92
N VAL A 65 4.68 -2.52 3.52
CA VAL A 65 5.81 -1.77 2.97
C VAL A 65 6.98 -2.70 2.78
N VAL A 66 7.62 -2.58 1.62
CA VAL A 66 8.84 -3.31 1.27
C VAL A 66 9.90 -2.32 0.84
N ARG A 67 11.17 -2.64 1.01
CA ARG A 67 12.22 -1.76 0.47
C ARG A 67 12.14 -1.76 -1.05
N SER A 68 12.42 -0.63 -1.69
CA SER A 68 12.36 -0.51 -3.16
C SER A 68 13.35 -1.41 -3.88
N ASP A 69 14.46 -1.80 -3.24
CA ASP A 69 15.42 -2.78 -3.74
C ASP A 69 15.03 -4.24 -3.40
N GLY A 70 13.92 -4.44 -2.70
CA GLY A 70 13.43 -5.75 -2.29
C GLY A 70 12.51 -6.42 -3.31
N LEU A 71 12.03 -5.69 -4.32
CA LEU A 71 11.22 -6.22 -5.40
C LEU A 71 12.04 -6.29 -6.68
N VAL A 72 12.20 -7.51 -7.21
CA VAL A 72 12.87 -7.75 -8.48
C VAL A 72 11.80 -8.06 -9.52
N SER A 73 11.67 -7.19 -10.51
CA SER A 73 10.79 -7.40 -11.65
C SER A 73 11.49 -8.27 -12.70
N PRO A 74 10.82 -9.29 -13.27
CA PRO A 74 11.33 -10.02 -14.44
C PRO A 74 11.19 -9.24 -15.74
N ARG A 75 10.52 -8.08 -15.71
CA ARG A 75 10.35 -7.22 -16.90
C ARG A 75 11.63 -6.42 -17.10
N GLU A 76 12.31 -6.71 -18.21
CA GLU A 76 13.36 -5.88 -18.82
C GLU A 76 12.76 -4.62 -19.47
#